data_AF-A0A497FVK9-F1
#
_entry.id   AF-A0A497FVK9-F1
#
_cell.length_a   1.000
_cell.length_b   1.000
_cell.length_c   1.000
_cell.angle_alpha   90.00
_cell.angle_beta   90.00
_cell.angle_gamma   90.00
#
_symmetry.space_group_name_H-M   'P 1'
#
loop_
_entity.id
_entity.type
_entity.pdbx_description
1 polymer ?
#
loop_
_entity_poly.entity_id
_entity_poly.type
_entity_poly.pdbx_seq_one_letter_code
_entity_poly.pdbx_strand_id
1 'polypeptide(L)' 'MISIRIPKELKEKLEELDVNVSEVVREFLKEYVEEIELRGLEEKLRRLRLHLSGKIDPATVARLVREDRVRK' A
#
# COMPACT_ATOMS: atom_id res chain seq x y z
N MET A 1 -6.17 -7.52 19.95
CA MET A 1 -7.19 -6.63 20.55
C MET A 1 -6.57 -5.25 20.67
N ILE A 2 -7.12 -4.26 19.95
CA ILE A 2 -6.66 -2.87 20.01
C ILE A 2 -7.79 -2.09 20.70
N SER A 3 -7.47 -1.28 21.71
CA SER A 3 -8.43 -0.42 22.39
C SER A 3 -8.07 1.03 22.12
N ILE A 4 -8.99 1.78 21.50
CA ILE A 4 -8.83 3.20 21.18
C ILE A 4 -9.95 3.97 21.86
N ARG A 5 -9.61 5.12 22.45
CA ARG A 5 -10.59 6.02 23.04
C ARG A 5 -11.26 6.84 21.94
N ILE A 6 -12.57 6.67 21.79
CA ILE A 6 -13.39 7.44 20.85
C ILE A 6 -14.18 8.50 21.66
N PRO A 7 -14.21 9.77 21.22
CA PRO A 7 -15.07 10.79 21.82
C PRO A 7 -16.54 10.36 21.83
N LYS A 8 -17.27 10.70 22.89
CA LYS A 8 -18.67 10.25 23.08
C LYS A 8 -19.57 10.62 21.90
N GLU A 9 -19.50 11.88 21.45
CA GLU A 9 -20.29 12.39 20.32
C GLU A 9 -20.03 11.63 19.01
N LEU A 10 -18.80 11.17 18.79
CA LEU A 10 -18.45 10.39 17.60
C LEU A 10 -18.95 8.95 17.71
N LYS A 11 -18.86 8.35 18.91
CA LYS A 11 -19.39 7.02 19.16
C LYS A 11 -20.90 6.97 18.94
N GLU A 12 -21.63 7.97 19.44
CA GLU A 12 -23.08 8.10 19.28
C GLU A 12 -23.46 8.17 17.79
N LYS A 13 -22.79 9.00 17.00
CA LYS A 13 -23.01 9.08 15.54
C LYS A 13 -22.74 7.76 14.82
N LEU A 14 -21.69 7.04 15.21
CA LEU A 14 -21.35 5.75 14.62
C LEU A 14 -22.41 4.68 14.94
N GLU A 15 -22.99 4.73 16.13
CA GLU A 15 -24.09 3.84 16.55
C GLU A 15 -25.40 4.19 15.82
N GLU A 16 -25.75 5.48 15.70
CA GLU A 16 -26.93 5.95 14.95
C GLU A 16 -26.89 5.55 13.47
N LEU A 17 -25.69 5.52 12.89
CA LEU A 17 -25.45 5.15 11.49
C LEU A 17 -25.19 3.65 11.29
N ASP A 18 -25.30 2.83 12.33
CA ASP A 18 -25.02 1.38 12.32
C ASP A 18 -23.65 1.02 11.70
N VAL A 19 -22.63 1.82 12.01
CA VAL A 19 -21.29 1.65 11.44
C VAL A 19 -20.52 0.58 12.21
N ASN A 20 -20.10 -0.47 11.50
CA ASN A 20 -19.16 -1.45 12.03
C ASN A 20 -17.74 -0.86 12.11
N VAL A 21 -17.43 -0.21 13.23
CA VAL A 21 -16.12 0.41 13.49
C VAL A 21 -14.97 -0.57 13.28
N SER A 22 -15.15 -1.83 13.67
CA SER A 22 -14.08 -2.82 13.57
C SER A 22 -13.77 -3.15 12.10
N GLU A 23 -14.78 -3.19 11.25
CA GLU A 23 -14.61 -3.43 9.82
C GLU A 23 -13.96 -2.23 9.12
N VAL A 24 -14.47 -1.03 9.37
CA VAL A 24 -13.90 0.22 8.82
C VAL A 24 -12.42 0.35 9.19
N VAL A 25 -12.07 0.12 10.46
CA VAL A 25 -10.69 0.22 10.92
C VAL A 25 -9.82 -0.88 10.28
N ARG A 26 -10.34 -2.09 10.08
CA ARG A 26 -9.58 -3.17 9.42
C ARG A 26 -9.27 -2.84 7.96
N GLU A 27 -10.27 -2.42 7.19
CA GLU A 27 -10.07 -2.06 5.79
C GLU A 27 -9.16 -0.85 5.65
N PHE A 28 -9.37 0.19 6.48
CA PHE A 28 -8.50 1.36 6.50
C PHE A 28 -7.04 1.00 6.77
N LEU A 29 -6.79 0.15 7.78
CA LEU A 29 -5.42 -0.27 8.10
C LEU A 29 -4.79 -1.09 6.97
N LYS A 30 -5.57 -1.94 6.30
CA LYS A 30 -5.10 -2.73 5.16
C LYS A 30 -4.68 -1.82 4.00
N GLU A 31 -5.55 -0.90 3.58
CA GLU A 31 -5.25 0.07 2.52
C GLU A 31 -4.05 0.95 2.88
N TYR A 32 -3.99 1.42 4.13
CA TYR A 32 -2.90 2.27 4.60
C TYR A 32 -1.54 1.54 4.57
N VAL A 33 -1.51 0.25 4.93
CA VAL A 33 -0.30 -0.58 4.84
C VAL A 33 0.11 -0.76 3.38
N GLU A 34 -0.83 -1.11 2.49
CA GLU A 34 -0.56 -1.25 1.06
C GLU A 34 0.03 0.04 0.46
N GLU A 35 -0.51 1.20 0.85
CA GLU A 35 0.01 2.49 0.40
C GLU A 35 1.46 2.74 0.86
N ILE A 36 1.77 2.43 2.13
CA ILE A 36 3.14 2.56 2.66
C ILE A 36 4.10 1.63 1.92
N GLU A 37 3.69 0.38 1.69
CA GLU A 37 4.51 -0.60 0.98
C GLU A 37 4.78 -0.16 -0.46
N LEU A 38 3.77 0.34 -1.17
CA LEU A 38 3.91 0.88 -2.52
C LEU A 38 4.89 2.05 -2.57
N ARG A 39 4.76 3.02 -1.65
CA ARG A 39 5.71 4.15 -1.55
C ARG A 39 7.13 3.66 -1.27
N GLY A 40 7.28 2.66 -0.40
CA GLY A 40 8.56 2.04 -0.11
C GLY A 40 9.18 1.33 -1.32
N LEU A 41 8.36 0.67 -2.13
CA LEU A 41 8.78 0.01 -3.36
C LEU A 41 9.19 1.02 -4.44
N GLU A 42 8.42 2.10 -4.60
CA GLU A 42 8.73 3.19 -5.53
C GLU A 42 10.09 3.82 -5.20
N GLU A 43 10.35 4.09 -3.92
CA GLU A 43 11.63 4.66 -3.48
C GLU A 43 12.80 3.69 -3.71
N LYS A 44 12.60 2.38 -3.52
CA LYS A 44 13.58 1.35 -3.86
C LYS A 44 13.86 1.34 -5.37
N LEU A 45 12.82 1.39 -6.20
CA LEU A 45 12.96 1.44 -7.67
C LEU A 45 13.67 2.71 -8.12
N ARG A 46 13.35 3.85 -7.52
CA ARG A 46 14.01 5.13 -7.79
C ARG A 46 15.51 5.06 -7.51
N ARG A 47 15.88 4.54 -6.33
CA ARG A 47 17.29 4.32 -5.98
C ARG A 47 17.97 3.36 -6.95
N LEU A 48 17.33 2.23 -7.27
CA LEU A 48 17.86 1.26 -8.21
C LEU A 48 18.11 1.89 -9.60
N ARG A 49 17.14 2.67 -10.10
CA ARG A 49 17.26 3.39 -11.37
C ARG A 49 18.43 4.35 -11.36
N LEU A 50 18.65 5.10 -10.28
CA LEU A 50 19.80 6.00 -10.16
C LEU A 50 21.13 5.24 -10.20
N HIS A 51 21.24 4.10 -9.51
CA HIS A 51 22.47 3.29 -9.47
C HIS A 51 22.80 2.60 -10.80
N LEU A 52 21.76 2.23 -11.55
CA LEU A 52 21.87 1.50 -12.82
C LEU A 52 21.81 2.41 -14.05
N SER A 53 21.53 3.70 -13.86
CA SER A 53 21.44 4.67 -14.95
C SER A 53 22.73 4.67 -15.77
N GLY A 54 22.62 4.40 -17.06
CA GLY A 54 23.75 4.30 -17.99
C GLY A 54 24.52 2.97 -17.96
N LYS A 55 24.21 2.04 -17.04
CA LYS A 55 24.83 0.71 -16.95
C LYS A 55 24.00 -0.40 -17.57
N ILE A 56 22.68 -0.22 -17.61
CA ILE A 56 21.74 -1.22 -18.11
C ILE A 56 20.75 -0.57 -19.06
N ASP A 57 20.55 -1.20 -20.22
CA ASP A 57 19.54 -0.80 -21.19
C ASP A 57 18.11 -1.05 -20.65
N PRO A 58 17.27 -0.01 -20.53
CA PRO A 58 15.89 -0.14 -20.04
C PRO A 58 15.04 -1.12 -20.87
N ALA A 59 15.28 -1.23 -22.19
CA ALA A 59 14.50 -2.12 -23.05
C ALA A 59 14.74 -3.59 -22.70
N THR A 60 15.98 -3.94 -22.36
CA THR A 60 16.36 -5.28 -21.88
C THR A 60 15.65 -5.64 -20.57
N VAL A 61 15.60 -4.72 -19.60
CA VAL A 61 14.87 -4.94 -18.33
C VAL A 61 13.37 -5.12 -18.59
N ALA A 62 12.78 -4.27 -19.42
CA ALA A 62 11.36 -4.35 -19.77
C ALA A 62 10.99 -5.64 -20.51
N ARG A 63 11.91 -6.22 -21.29
CA ARG A 63 11.74 -7.52 -21.94
C ARG A 63 11.74 -8.64 -20.89
N LEU A 64 12.73 -8.68 -20.00
CA LEU A 64 12.84 -9.72 -18.97
C LEU A 64 11.63 -9.73 -18.02
N VAL A 65 11.14 -8.56 -17.61
CA VAL A 65 9.93 -8.45 -16.77
C VAL A 65 8.69 -8.98 -17.49
N ARG A 66 8.56 -8.72 -18.80
CA ARG A 66 7.45 -9.25 -19.60
C ARG A 66 7.52 -10.77 -19.75
N GLU A 67 8.71 -11.32 -20.00
CA GLU A 67 8.92 -12.77 -20.10
C GLU A 67 8.55 -13.49 -18.81
N ASP A 68 8.91 -12.94 -17.64
CA ASP A 68 8.56 -13.51 -16.34
C ASP A 68 7.04 -13.50 -16.08
N ARG A 69 6.34 -12.41 -16.46
CA ARG A 69 4.89 -12.29 -16.32
C ARG A 69 4.10 -13.29 -17.15
N VAL A 70 4.61 -13.70 -18.31
CA VAL A 70 3.96 -14.68 -19.19
C VAL A 70 4.17 -16.12 -18.70
N ARG A 71 5.19 -16.35 -17.86
CA ARG A 71 5.51 -17.67 -17.31
C ARG A 71 4.74 -18.04 -16.04
N LYS A 72 4.15 -17.08 -15.34
CA LYS A 72 3.26 -17.30 -14.19
C LYS A 72 1.80 -17.32 -14.63
#